data_AF-A0A7W8GEI0-F1
#
_entry.id   AF-A0A7W8GEI0-F1
#
_cell.length_a   1.000
_cell.length_b   1.000
_cell.length_c   1.000
_cell.angle_alpha   90.00
_cell.angle_beta   90.00
_cell.angle_gamma   90.00
#
_symmetry.space_group_name_H-M   'P 1'
#
loop_
_entity.id
_entity.type
_entity.pdbx_description
1 polymer ?
#
loop_
_entity_poly.entity_id
_entity_poly.type
_entity_poly.pdbx_seq_one_letter_code
_entity_poly.pdbx_strand_id
1 'polypeptide(L)'
;MIDDSLPPLTRPDVVSKTPLQLPLNFRLTEEALRTPGEALLAAGDYTAIWQVVYVQKTRCDGCGRPKQAKELVIIRDNDTLEERHVGLDCMEKLYGESAARLRQHAGDVRAARRGLLSKLRLKDDISTEEAIRRIRGMVLAHVPRPEPHLTLLDGIDTLTPNKHEQDQLARLQDLALYHREWQDDPDRARRRWSALSTHPRFLYSGPRNRVREACQRALHSGTQLPEDEIHQLNTWLAQAQTFDSPLRTMTRPEEYEGQEAYEAAVEETLALYMGAAVPQRVHWRPPFIPSPEELVSVDRREGYAVVAIDPREVRRFKQRILEHGPYRKATQRPIIVVGPEQVHVDPAVYRRGRVDDREDQGDDEPGSEILVAERRHRYVLVGWALAERYTPTHRAWRQWSRSALEFYL
;
A
#
# COMPACT_ATOMS: atom_id res chain seq x y z
N MET A 1 -8.30 -61.15 29.21
CA MET A 1 -7.93 -60.92 27.80
C MET A 1 -8.74 -59.73 27.34
N ILE A 2 -8.14 -58.54 27.35
CA ILE A 2 -8.76 -57.33 26.82
C ILE A 2 -8.27 -57.24 25.38
N ASP A 3 -9.23 -57.22 24.47
CA ASP A 3 -9.02 -57.15 23.02
C ASP A 3 -8.59 -55.71 22.67
N ASP A 4 -7.29 -55.54 22.39
CA ASP A 4 -6.63 -54.26 22.08
C ASP A 4 -6.75 -53.89 20.59
N SER A 5 -7.86 -54.28 19.95
CA SER A 5 -8.15 -53.89 18.58
C SER A 5 -8.59 -52.42 18.53
N LEU A 6 -7.62 -51.52 18.42
CA LEU A 6 -7.84 -50.12 18.08
C LEU A 6 -8.66 -50.02 16.77
N PRO A 7 -9.63 -49.08 16.70
CA PRO A 7 -10.43 -48.89 15.50
C PRO A 7 -9.54 -48.45 14.32
N PRO A 8 -9.93 -48.74 13.07
CA PRO A 8 -9.18 -48.34 11.89
C PRO A 8 -9.08 -46.80 11.86
N LEU A 9 -7.85 -46.29 11.79
CA LEU A 9 -7.56 -44.86 11.71
C LEU A 9 -8.22 -44.27 10.45
N THR A 10 -9.35 -43.58 10.63
CA THR A 10 -9.76 -42.49 9.74
C THR A 10 -8.54 -41.59 9.55
N ARG A 11 -8.18 -41.29 8.28
CA ARG A 11 -7.01 -40.45 7.96
C ARG A 11 -7.00 -39.22 8.88
N PRO A 12 -5.97 -39.03 9.72
CA PRO A 12 -5.97 -37.95 10.69
C PRO A 12 -6.02 -36.61 9.96
N ASP A 13 -6.93 -35.74 10.39
CA ASP A 13 -7.09 -34.40 9.80
C ASP A 13 -5.77 -33.63 9.90
N VAL A 14 -5.35 -33.04 8.78
CA VAL A 14 -4.11 -32.30 8.64
C VAL A 14 -4.38 -30.81 8.86
N VAL A 15 -3.70 -30.21 9.84
CA VAL A 15 -3.76 -28.77 10.12
C VAL A 15 -2.88 -28.00 9.13
N SER A 16 -1.67 -28.49 8.89
CA SER A 16 -0.76 -27.87 7.93
C SER A 16 0.17 -28.90 7.29
N LYS A 17 0.53 -28.65 6.03
CA LYS A 17 1.44 -29.46 5.24
C LYS A 17 2.37 -28.52 4.46
N THR A 18 3.68 -28.62 4.70
CA THR A 18 4.70 -27.75 4.11
C THR A 18 5.71 -28.60 3.35
N PRO A 19 6.00 -28.32 2.07
CA PRO A 19 7.02 -29.06 1.34
C PRO A 19 8.42 -28.71 1.88
N LEU A 20 9.32 -29.68 1.87
CA LEU A 20 10.70 -29.53 2.35
C LEU A 20 11.71 -29.80 1.23
N GLN A 21 11.61 -30.98 0.58
CA GLN A 21 12.65 -31.54 -0.31
C GLN A 21 14.08 -31.35 0.23
N LEU A 22 14.28 -31.63 1.52
CA LEU A 22 15.56 -31.45 2.19
C LEU A 22 16.29 -32.79 2.25
N PRO A 23 17.52 -32.91 1.71
CA PRO A 23 18.30 -34.13 1.85
C PRO A 23 18.73 -34.34 3.30
N LEU A 24 18.62 -35.60 3.74
CA LEU A 24 18.91 -36.10 5.07
C LEU A 24 19.93 -37.23 4.97
N ASN A 25 20.81 -37.32 5.95
CA ASN A 25 21.80 -38.39 6.06
C ASN A 25 21.61 -39.08 7.42
N PHE A 26 20.83 -40.15 7.43
CA PHE A 26 20.45 -40.82 8.66
C PHE A 26 21.65 -41.57 9.24
N ARG A 27 21.94 -41.26 10.51
CA ARG A 27 22.96 -41.93 11.30
C ARG A 27 22.32 -42.42 12.59
N LEU A 28 22.45 -43.72 12.86
CA LEU A 28 21.97 -44.28 14.12
C LEU A 28 22.78 -43.68 15.27
N THR A 29 22.08 -42.98 16.17
CA THR A 29 22.68 -42.40 17.37
C THR A 29 22.96 -43.47 18.43
N GLU A 30 23.70 -43.11 19.48
CA GLU A 30 23.84 -44.01 20.65
C GLU A 30 22.49 -44.36 21.29
N GLU A 31 21.52 -43.45 21.27
CA GLU A 31 20.17 -43.70 21.81
C GLU A 31 19.40 -44.71 20.93
N ALA A 32 19.58 -44.65 19.61
CA ALA A 32 19.04 -45.66 18.69
C ALA A 32 19.66 -47.04 18.94
N LEU A 33 20.99 -47.12 19.11
CA LEU A 33 21.69 -48.37 19.39
C LEU A 33 21.31 -49.01 20.73
N ARG A 34 20.90 -48.20 21.71
CA ARG A 34 20.43 -48.66 23.04
C ARG A 34 18.94 -49.00 23.06
N THR A 35 18.24 -48.92 21.94
CA THR A 35 16.80 -49.21 21.85
C THR A 35 16.58 -50.65 21.38
N PRO A 36 16.33 -51.62 22.28
CA PRO A 36 16.23 -53.03 21.91
C PRO A 36 14.91 -53.37 21.20
N GLY A 37 14.99 -54.17 20.13
CA GLY A 37 13.85 -54.91 19.57
C GLY A 37 12.95 -54.21 18.55
N GLU A 38 13.29 -52.99 18.11
CA GLU A 38 12.45 -52.19 17.20
C GLU A 38 13.04 -52.16 15.78
N ALA A 39 12.17 -52.22 14.76
CA ALA A 39 12.54 -52.05 13.35
C ALA A 39 12.85 -50.57 13.07
N LEU A 40 14.01 -50.10 13.51
CA LEU A 40 14.51 -48.77 13.20
C LEU A 40 14.76 -48.67 11.69
N LEU A 41 14.56 -47.46 11.16
CA LEU A 41 14.95 -47.15 9.79
C LEU A 41 16.46 -47.36 9.61
N ALA A 42 16.85 -47.91 8.46
CA ALA A 42 18.24 -48.14 8.12
C ALA A 42 18.99 -46.81 8.02
N ALA A 43 20.27 -46.81 8.39
CA ALA A 43 21.16 -45.69 8.09
C ALA A 43 21.31 -45.56 6.58
N GLY A 44 21.35 -44.32 6.07
CA GLY A 44 21.36 -44.08 4.64
C GLY A 44 20.90 -42.68 4.26
N ASP A 45 20.75 -42.46 2.96
CA ASP A 45 20.31 -41.18 2.42
C ASP A 45 18.79 -41.17 2.25
N TYR A 46 18.17 -40.16 2.86
CA TYR A 46 16.74 -39.94 2.80
C TYR A 46 16.47 -38.52 2.32
N THR A 47 15.24 -38.25 1.89
CA THR A 47 14.80 -36.89 1.60
C THR A 47 13.57 -36.57 2.44
N ALA A 48 13.62 -35.50 3.23
CA ALA A 48 12.42 -34.97 3.88
C ALA A 48 11.56 -34.29 2.81
N ILE A 49 10.37 -34.83 2.55
CA ILE A 49 9.47 -34.33 1.50
C ILE A 49 8.50 -33.32 2.08
N TRP A 50 7.94 -33.60 3.26
CA TRP A 50 6.91 -32.78 3.89
C TRP A 50 7.11 -32.66 5.40
N GLN A 51 6.82 -31.48 5.95
CA GLN A 51 6.47 -31.34 7.36
C GLN A 51 4.95 -31.27 7.47
N VAL A 52 4.38 -32.10 8.34
CA VAL A 52 2.93 -32.22 8.52
C VAL A 52 2.57 -32.05 9.99
N VAL A 53 1.61 -31.19 10.25
CA VAL A 53 0.99 -31.01 11.57
C VAL A 53 -0.41 -31.57 11.52
N TYR A 54 -0.69 -32.56 12.36
CA TYR A 54 -1.99 -33.21 12.47
C TYR A 54 -2.83 -32.62 13.60
N VAL A 55 -4.16 -32.71 13.49
CA VAL A 55 -5.09 -32.27 14.54
C VAL A 55 -4.93 -33.15 15.80
N GLN A 56 -4.64 -34.43 15.59
CA GLN A 56 -4.50 -35.44 16.63
C GLN A 56 -3.11 -36.06 16.59
N LYS A 57 -2.70 -36.68 17.69
CA LYS A 57 -1.42 -37.39 17.71
C LYS A 57 -1.50 -38.60 16.79
N THR A 58 -0.51 -38.73 15.91
CA THR A 58 -0.44 -39.77 14.88
C THR A 58 0.78 -40.66 15.13
N ARG A 59 0.75 -41.90 14.63
CA ARG A 59 1.84 -42.87 14.80
C ARG A 59 3.14 -42.36 14.16
N CYS A 60 4.25 -42.58 14.87
CA CYS A 60 5.61 -42.34 14.37
C CYS A 60 6.23 -43.67 13.91
N ASP A 61 6.63 -43.75 12.65
CA ASP A 61 7.26 -44.92 12.05
C ASP A 61 8.73 -45.09 12.47
N GLY A 62 9.42 -44.00 12.79
CA GLY A 62 10.85 -44.06 13.11
C GLY A 62 11.16 -44.86 14.38
N CYS A 63 10.41 -44.62 15.46
CA CYS A 63 10.71 -45.29 16.72
C CYS A 63 10.00 -46.63 16.90
N GLY A 64 9.12 -47.09 16.00
CA GLY A 64 8.38 -48.36 16.15
C GLY A 64 7.41 -48.46 17.36
N ARG A 65 7.57 -47.64 18.40
CA ARG A 65 6.75 -47.56 19.62
C ARG A 65 5.37 -46.95 19.35
N PRO A 66 4.38 -47.17 20.23
CA PRO A 66 3.12 -46.40 20.26
C PRO A 66 3.34 -44.94 20.72
N LYS A 67 4.45 -44.30 20.32
CA LYS A 67 4.68 -42.88 20.52
C LYS A 67 3.95 -42.12 19.43
N GLN A 68 3.04 -41.29 19.90
CA GLN A 68 2.04 -40.58 19.12
C GLN A 68 2.48 -39.11 19.06
N ALA A 69 2.81 -38.61 17.87
CA ALA A 69 3.31 -37.25 17.63
C ALA A 69 2.30 -36.41 16.84
N LYS A 70 2.18 -35.14 17.19
CA LYS A 70 1.31 -34.18 16.46
C LYS A 70 1.99 -33.63 15.21
N GLU A 71 3.31 -33.50 15.26
CA GLU A 71 4.15 -32.93 14.20
C GLU A 71 5.10 -34.02 13.71
N LEU A 72 4.98 -34.34 12.42
CA LEU A 72 5.70 -35.41 11.74
C LEU A 72 6.39 -34.85 10.49
N VAL A 73 7.48 -35.49 10.09
CA VAL A 73 8.12 -35.30 8.78
C VAL A 73 7.88 -36.56 7.96
N ILE A 74 7.37 -36.38 6.74
CA ILE A 74 7.32 -37.44 5.74
C ILE A 74 8.68 -37.45 5.05
N ILE A 75 9.41 -38.54 5.22
CA ILE A 75 10.69 -38.79 4.57
C ILE A 75 10.51 -39.84 3.47
N ARG A 76 11.35 -39.79 2.45
CA ARG A 76 11.46 -40.81 1.41
C ARG A 76 12.84 -41.42 1.45
N ASP A 77 12.90 -42.73 1.44
CA ASP A 77 14.14 -43.47 1.17
C ASP A 77 14.54 -43.24 -0.29
N ASN A 78 15.78 -42.80 -0.54
CA ASN A 78 16.21 -42.46 -1.89
C ASN A 78 16.41 -43.69 -2.79
N ASP A 79 16.65 -44.88 -2.22
CA ASP A 79 16.87 -46.11 -2.96
C ASP A 79 15.55 -46.85 -3.21
N THR A 80 14.71 -46.98 -2.17
CA THR A 80 13.45 -47.75 -2.26
C THR A 80 12.25 -46.92 -2.64
N LEU A 81 12.35 -45.58 -2.57
CA LEU A 81 11.26 -44.62 -2.75
C LEU A 81 10.11 -44.77 -1.74
N GLU A 82 10.27 -45.59 -0.70
CA GLU A 82 9.26 -45.75 0.34
C GLU A 82 9.14 -44.49 1.20
N GLU A 83 7.89 -44.09 1.50
CA GLU A 83 7.59 -42.94 2.36
C GLU A 83 7.32 -43.38 3.80
N ARG A 84 7.91 -42.68 4.77
CA ARG A 84 7.79 -42.98 6.21
C ARG A 84 7.48 -41.70 6.99
N HIS A 85 6.68 -41.83 8.04
CA HIS A 85 6.24 -40.70 8.87
C HIS A 85 7.01 -40.68 10.19
N VAL A 86 7.95 -39.75 10.36
CA VAL A 86 8.82 -39.72 11.54
C VAL A 86 8.59 -38.47 12.37
N GLY A 87 8.44 -38.63 13.68
CA GLY A 87 8.31 -37.50 14.61
C GLY A 87 9.61 -36.71 14.66
N LEU A 88 9.51 -35.38 14.72
CA LEU A 88 10.69 -34.50 14.76
C LEU A 88 11.64 -34.84 15.92
N ASP A 89 11.11 -35.17 17.09
CA ASP A 89 11.94 -35.58 18.23
C ASP A 89 12.70 -36.89 17.96
N CYS A 90 12.13 -37.77 17.13
CA CYS A 90 12.79 -39.01 16.72
C CYS A 90 13.87 -38.77 15.65
N MET A 91 13.68 -37.76 14.77
CA MET A 91 14.70 -37.35 13.80
C MET A 91 16.03 -37.03 14.50
N GLU A 92 15.95 -36.24 15.58
CA GLU A 92 17.12 -35.82 16.33
C GLU A 92 17.67 -36.96 17.20
N LYS A 93 16.80 -37.59 18.00
CA LYS A 93 17.22 -38.58 18.99
C LYS A 93 17.72 -39.87 18.38
N LEU A 94 17.11 -40.34 17.27
CA LEU A 94 17.41 -41.66 16.71
C LEU A 94 18.27 -41.60 15.44
N TYR A 95 18.15 -40.53 14.66
CA TYR A 95 18.74 -40.46 13.32
C TYR A 95 19.78 -39.34 13.13
N GLY A 96 20.06 -38.57 14.19
CA GLY A 96 21.07 -37.51 14.17
C GLY A 96 20.68 -36.29 13.33
N GLU A 97 19.42 -36.19 12.91
CA GLU A 97 18.92 -35.10 12.09
C GLU A 97 18.28 -34.00 12.95
N SER A 98 18.76 -32.77 12.81
CA SER A 98 18.31 -31.66 13.64
C SER A 98 16.84 -31.31 13.39
N ALA A 99 16.00 -31.50 14.41
CA ALA A 99 14.61 -31.03 14.39
C ALA A 99 14.53 -29.50 14.18
N ALA A 100 15.52 -28.75 14.68
CA ALA A 100 15.60 -27.30 14.49
C ALA A 100 15.84 -26.93 13.02
N ARG A 101 16.76 -27.62 12.33
CA ARG A 101 17.04 -27.42 10.89
C ARG A 101 15.79 -27.67 10.04
N LEU A 102 15.07 -28.75 10.30
CA LEU A 102 13.83 -29.09 9.60
C LEU A 102 12.75 -28.02 9.80
N ARG A 103 12.55 -27.58 11.05
CA ARG A 103 11.58 -26.52 11.38
C ARG A 103 11.96 -25.17 10.75
N GLN A 104 13.24 -24.84 10.73
CA GLN A 104 13.75 -23.62 10.11
C GLN A 104 13.46 -23.62 8.61
N HIS A 105 13.86 -24.69 7.90
CA HIS A 105 13.61 -24.82 6.45
C HIS A 105 12.12 -24.70 6.11
N ALA A 106 11.25 -25.37 6.88
CA ALA A 106 9.81 -25.24 6.70
C ALA A 106 9.28 -23.83 7.01
N GLY A 107 9.91 -23.14 7.97
CA GLY A 107 9.66 -21.74 8.27
C GLY A 107 9.99 -20.85 7.08
N ASP A 108 11.15 -21.07 6.47
CA ASP A 108 11.64 -20.33 5.31
C ASP A 108 10.75 -20.55 4.08
N VAL A 109 10.37 -21.81 3.79
CA VAL A 109 9.40 -22.14 2.72
C VAL A 109 8.06 -21.44 2.95
N ARG A 110 7.52 -21.46 4.18
CA ARG A 110 6.27 -20.76 4.51
C ARG A 110 6.40 -19.24 4.39
N ALA A 111 7.53 -18.68 4.78
CA ALA A 111 7.80 -17.26 4.66
C ALA A 111 7.92 -16.83 3.20
N ALA A 112 8.70 -17.57 2.40
CA ALA A 112 8.85 -17.35 0.96
C ALA A 112 7.50 -17.45 0.24
N ARG A 113 6.71 -18.49 0.54
CA ARG A 113 5.35 -18.65 0.00
C ARG A 113 4.46 -17.46 0.34
N ARG A 114 4.36 -17.07 1.62
CA ARG A 114 3.54 -15.90 2.01
C ARG A 114 4.01 -14.61 1.35
N GLY A 115 5.32 -14.40 1.26
CA GLY A 115 5.91 -13.26 0.56
C GLY A 115 5.52 -13.23 -0.92
N LEU A 116 5.61 -14.38 -1.61
CA LEU A 116 5.18 -14.52 -3.00
C LEU A 116 3.68 -14.30 -3.15
N LEU A 117 2.83 -14.97 -2.36
CA LEU A 117 1.37 -14.85 -2.49
C LEU A 117 0.88 -13.43 -2.23
N SER A 118 1.47 -12.74 -1.25
CA SER A 118 1.24 -11.32 -1.01
C SER A 118 1.60 -10.46 -2.23
N LYS A 119 2.78 -10.67 -2.83
CA LYS A 119 3.20 -9.98 -4.06
C LYS A 119 2.28 -10.26 -5.24
N LEU A 120 1.86 -11.50 -5.43
CA LEU A 120 0.96 -11.93 -6.51
C LEU A 120 -0.52 -11.61 -6.23
N ARG A 121 -0.83 -11.07 -5.04
CA ARG A 121 -2.18 -10.79 -4.54
C ARG A 121 -3.10 -12.01 -4.59
N LEU A 122 -2.53 -13.18 -4.30
CA LEU A 122 -3.23 -14.45 -4.25
C LEU A 122 -3.58 -14.79 -2.79
N LYS A 123 -4.61 -15.63 -2.61
CA LYS A 123 -5.00 -16.11 -1.28
C LYS A 123 -3.89 -16.98 -0.68
N ASP A 124 -3.74 -16.93 0.65
CA ASP A 124 -2.67 -17.63 1.39
C ASP A 124 -2.80 -19.16 1.42
N ASP A 125 -3.88 -19.72 0.87
CA ASP A 125 -4.21 -21.14 0.89
C ASP A 125 -3.66 -21.94 -0.30
N ILE A 126 -3.14 -21.27 -1.33
CA ILE A 126 -2.56 -21.95 -2.49
C ILE A 126 -1.06 -22.25 -2.31
N SER A 127 -0.57 -23.30 -2.98
CA SER A 127 0.87 -23.60 -3.02
C SER A 127 1.61 -22.67 -3.99
N THR A 128 2.93 -22.56 -3.84
CA THR A 128 3.80 -21.85 -4.80
C THR A 128 3.68 -22.45 -6.20
N GLU A 129 3.69 -23.78 -6.31
CA GLU A 129 3.48 -24.50 -7.57
C GLU A 129 2.13 -24.15 -8.22
N GLU A 130 1.05 -24.09 -7.42
CA GLU A 130 -0.27 -23.70 -7.90
C GLU A 130 -0.25 -22.26 -8.44
N ALA A 131 0.40 -21.34 -7.74
CA ALA A 131 0.56 -19.95 -8.17
C ALA A 131 1.34 -19.85 -9.50
N ILE A 132 2.49 -20.52 -9.61
CA ILE A 132 3.32 -20.54 -10.83
C ILE A 132 2.53 -21.14 -12.00
N ARG A 133 1.82 -22.25 -11.78
CA ARG A 133 0.99 -22.88 -12.82
C ARG A 133 -0.15 -21.98 -13.28
N ARG A 134 -0.78 -21.18 -12.39
CA ARG A 134 -1.78 -20.18 -12.79
C ARG A 134 -1.16 -19.10 -13.69
N ILE A 135 0.00 -18.57 -13.31
CA ILE A 135 0.73 -17.58 -14.13
C ILE A 135 1.10 -18.19 -15.48
N ARG A 136 1.63 -19.41 -15.50
CA ARG A 136 1.93 -20.16 -16.73
C ARG A 136 0.72 -20.25 -17.65
N GLY A 137 -0.44 -20.62 -17.10
CA GLY A 137 -1.69 -20.70 -17.85
C GLY A 137 -2.12 -19.36 -18.45
N MET A 138 -2.01 -18.27 -17.70
CA MET A 138 -2.33 -16.92 -18.21
C MET A 138 -1.34 -16.46 -19.28
N VAL A 139 -0.05 -16.71 -19.10
CA VAL A 139 1.00 -16.38 -20.08
C VAL A 139 0.73 -17.12 -21.38
N LEU A 140 0.51 -18.44 -21.32
CA LEU A 140 0.23 -19.27 -22.48
C LEU A 140 -1.05 -18.83 -23.22
N ALA A 141 -2.09 -18.43 -22.49
CA ALA A 141 -3.38 -18.08 -23.08
C ALA A 141 -3.38 -16.68 -23.74
N HIS A 142 -2.66 -15.71 -23.16
CA HIS A 142 -2.88 -14.30 -23.51
C HIS A 142 -1.65 -13.59 -24.08
N VAL A 143 -0.43 -14.02 -23.75
CA VAL A 143 0.79 -13.31 -24.17
C VAL A 143 1.13 -13.70 -25.62
N PRO A 144 1.36 -12.73 -26.54
CA PRO A 144 1.57 -13.03 -27.97
C PRO A 144 2.79 -13.90 -28.31
N ARG A 145 3.81 -13.93 -27.44
CA ARG A 145 5.03 -14.75 -27.58
C ARG A 145 5.34 -15.40 -26.23
N PRO A 146 4.64 -16.48 -25.87
CA PRO A 146 4.75 -17.04 -24.52
C PRO A 146 6.04 -17.83 -24.28
N GLU A 147 6.68 -18.38 -25.32
CA GLU A 147 7.77 -19.37 -25.18
C GLU A 147 8.97 -18.89 -24.36
N PRO A 148 9.51 -17.65 -24.54
CA PRO A 148 10.59 -17.15 -23.72
C PRO A 148 10.18 -17.07 -22.23
N HIS A 149 8.94 -16.66 -21.97
CA HIS A 149 8.40 -16.51 -20.62
C HIS A 149 8.13 -17.86 -19.95
N LEU A 150 7.69 -18.87 -20.71
CA LEU A 150 7.51 -20.23 -20.21
C LEU A 150 8.84 -20.86 -19.81
N THR A 151 9.89 -20.65 -20.61
CA THR A 151 11.26 -21.10 -20.30
C THR A 151 11.76 -20.47 -19.00
N LEU A 152 11.48 -19.18 -18.81
CA LEU A 152 11.84 -18.49 -17.58
C LEU A 152 11.08 -19.04 -16.36
N LEU A 153 9.79 -19.35 -16.51
CA LEU A 153 8.98 -19.96 -15.44
C LEU A 153 9.47 -21.37 -15.07
N ASP A 154 9.97 -22.14 -16.03
CA ASP A 154 10.51 -23.49 -15.80
C ASP A 154 11.80 -23.47 -14.94
N GLY A 155 12.50 -22.33 -14.90
CA GLY A 155 13.72 -22.15 -14.11
C GLY A 155 13.51 -21.68 -12.67
N ILE A 156 12.28 -21.42 -12.23
CA ILE A 156 12.00 -20.82 -10.92
C ILE A 156 11.94 -21.89 -9.83
N ASP A 157 12.65 -21.65 -8.72
CA ASP A 157 12.51 -22.48 -7.52
C ASP A 157 11.08 -22.42 -6.96
N THR A 158 10.41 -23.57 -6.95
CA THR A 158 9.02 -23.70 -6.46
C THR A 158 8.93 -23.78 -4.93
N LEU A 159 10.03 -24.05 -4.23
CA LEU A 159 10.05 -24.19 -2.77
C LEU A 159 10.39 -22.86 -2.10
N THR A 160 11.49 -22.24 -2.53
CA THR A 160 12.05 -21.04 -1.92
C THR A 160 12.43 -19.99 -2.97
N PRO A 161 11.47 -19.50 -3.78
CA PRO A 161 11.76 -18.51 -4.80
C PRO A 161 12.39 -17.28 -4.16
N ASN A 162 13.57 -16.92 -4.65
CA ASN A 162 14.30 -15.75 -4.19
C ASN A 162 13.58 -14.46 -4.62
N LYS A 163 14.04 -13.31 -4.11
CA LYS A 163 13.39 -12.02 -4.37
C LYS A 163 13.29 -11.69 -5.87
N HIS A 164 14.31 -12.02 -6.66
CA HIS A 164 14.34 -11.76 -8.09
C HIS A 164 13.29 -12.62 -8.83
N GLU A 165 13.22 -13.92 -8.51
CA GLU A 165 12.22 -14.83 -9.08
C GLU A 165 10.79 -14.40 -8.73
N GLN A 166 10.56 -13.96 -7.49
CA GLN A 166 9.26 -13.42 -7.08
C GLN A 166 8.88 -12.16 -7.87
N ASP A 167 9.83 -11.24 -8.08
CA ASP A 167 9.60 -10.02 -8.86
C ASP A 167 9.33 -10.36 -10.34
N GLN A 168 9.99 -11.38 -10.87
CA GLN A 168 9.77 -11.88 -12.22
C GLN A 168 8.39 -12.53 -12.38
N LEU A 169 7.94 -13.33 -11.42
CA LEU A 169 6.58 -13.90 -11.40
C LEU A 169 5.51 -12.80 -11.41
N ALA A 170 5.68 -11.76 -10.59
CA ALA A 170 4.77 -10.63 -10.55
C ALA A 170 4.73 -9.89 -11.90
N ARG A 171 5.89 -9.65 -12.53
CA ARG A 171 5.97 -9.03 -13.87
C ARG A 171 5.26 -9.84 -14.94
N LEU A 172 5.43 -11.16 -14.94
CA LEU A 172 4.77 -12.06 -15.89
C LEU A 172 3.26 -12.11 -15.67
N GLN A 173 2.82 -12.11 -14.41
CA GLN A 173 1.40 -12.00 -14.06
C GLN A 173 0.81 -10.70 -14.62
N ASP A 174 1.47 -9.57 -14.36
CA ASP A 174 1.04 -8.24 -14.82
C ASP A 174 1.00 -8.12 -16.35
N LEU A 175 2.00 -8.70 -17.03
CA LEU A 175 2.04 -8.78 -18.50
C LEU A 175 0.85 -9.59 -19.05
N ALA A 176 0.61 -10.77 -18.48
CA ALA A 176 -0.50 -11.62 -18.91
C ALA A 176 -1.86 -10.96 -18.63
N LEU A 177 -2.03 -10.30 -17.48
CA LEU A 177 -3.24 -9.55 -17.14
C LEU A 177 -3.48 -8.36 -18.08
N TYR A 178 -2.43 -7.66 -18.51
CA TYR A 178 -2.53 -6.60 -19.51
C TYR A 178 -3.11 -7.14 -20.83
N HIS A 179 -2.52 -8.20 -21.38
CA HIS A 179 -2.97 -8.75 -22.66
C HIS A 179 -4.37 -9.35 -22.56
N ARG A 180 -4.65 -10.05 -21.45
CA ARG A 180 -5.96 -10.61 -21.16
C ARG A 180 -7.03 -9.53 -21.15
N GLU A 181 -6.80 -8.41 -20.50
CA GLU A 181 -7.79 -7.33 -20.44
C GLU A 181 -8.12 -6.79 -21.83
N TRP A 182 -7.11 -6.54 -22.66
CA TRP A 182 -7.32 -6.09 -24.04
C TRP A 182 -8.02 -7.12 -24.93
N GLN A 183 -7.95 -8.40 -24.61
CA GLN A 183 -8.62 -9.47 -25.34
C GLN A 183 -10.06 -9.68 -24.84
N ASP A 184 -10.24 -9.78 -23.53
CA ASP A 184 -11.52 -10.13 -22.88
C ASP A 184 -12.47 -8.93 -22.78
N ASP A 185 -11.96 -7.73 -22.47
CA ASP A 185 -12.76 -6.50 -22.24
C ASP A 185 -12.00 -5.23 -22.70
N PRO A 186 -11.94 -4.99 -24.03
CA PRO A 186 -11.24 -3.84 -24.59
C PRO A 186 -11.77 -2.48 -24.08
N ASP A 187 -13.06 -2.40 -23.76
CA ASP A 187 -13.68 -1.16 -23.27
C ASP A 187 -13.20 -0.85 -21.86
N ARG A 188 -13.03 -1.87 -21.02
CA ARG A 188 -12.41 -1.70 -19.70
C ARG A 188 -10.95 -1.32 -19.81
N ALA A 189 -10.17 -1.96 -20.69
CA ALA A 189 -8.80 -1.55 -20.94
C ALA A 189 -8.72 -0.07 -21.36
N ARG A 190 -9.60 0.38 -22.26
CA ARG A 190 -9.69 1.80 -22.65
C ARG A 190 -9.99 2.71 -21.47
N ARG A 191 -10.95 2.34 -20.61
CA ARG A 191 -11.27 3.10 -19.39
C ARG A 191 -10.07 3.17 -18.43
N ARG A 192 -9.40 2.04 -18.19
CA ARG A 192 -8.18 1.92 -17.37
C ARG A 192 -7.09 2.87 -17.82
N TRP A 193 -6.65 2.76 -19.06
CA TRP A 193 -5.53 3.55 -19.57
C TRP A 193 -5.92 5.02 -19.75
N SER A 194 -7.18 5.33 -20.07
CA SER A 194 -7.69 6.70 -20.06
C SER A 194 -7.69 7.31 -18.65
N ALA A 195 -8.12 6.56 -17.62
CA ALA A 195 -8.10 7.01 -16.24
C ALA A 195 -6.67 7.28 -15.77
N LEU A 196 -5.75 6.33 -15.99
CA LEU A 196 -4.34 6.48 -15.64
C LEU A 196 -3.70 7.71 -16.32
N SER A 197 -4.01 7.96 -17.60
CA SER A 197 -3.47 9.11 -18.36
C SER A 197 -3.81 10.48 -17.77
N THR A 198 -4.89 10.56 -16.96
CA THR A 198 -5.38 11.79 -16.35
C THR A 198 -5.27 11.77 -14.83
N HIS A 199 -4.69 10.73 -14.25
CA HIS A 199 -4.70 10.47 -12.82
C HIS A 199 -4.07 11.63 -12.00
N PRO A 200 -4.70 12.10 -10.91
CA PRO A 200 -4.22 13.24 -10.12
C PRO A 200 -2.78 13.09 -9.62
N ARG A 201 -2.41 11.87 -9.18
CA ARG A 201 -1.02 11.46 -8.84
C ARG A 201 0.02 11.99 -9.82
N PHE A 202 -0.29 11.96 -11.12
CA PHE A 202 0.65 12.30 -12.18
C PHE A 202 0.40 13.67 -12.78
N LEU A 203 -0.82 14.19 -12.68
CA LEU A 203 -1.27 15.44 -13.30
C LEU A 203 -0.39 16.64 -12.94
N TYR A 204 0.23 16.61 -11.76
CA TYR A 204 1.08 17.68 -11.22
C TYR A 204 2.52 17.24 -10.95
N SER A 205 2.93 16.10 -11.48
CA SER A 205 4.24 15.50 -11.22
C SER A 205 5.19 15.61 -12.43
N GLY A 206 6.50 15.55 -12.19
CA GLY A 206 7.52 15.46 -13.24
C GLY A 206 7.24 14.41 -14.34
N PRO A 207 6.80 13.17 -14.03
CA PRO A 207 6.52 12.16 -15.05
C PRO A 207 5.21 12.35 -15.83
N ARG A 208 4.43 13.41 -15.61
CA ARG A 208 3.12 13.64 -16.26
C ARG A 208 3.09 13.31 -17.76
N ASN A 209 4.03 13.89 -18.52
CA ASN A 209 4.04 13.75 -19.98
C ASN A 209 4.37 12.31 -20.39
N ARG A 210 5.32 11.66 -19.70
CA ARG A 210 5.71 10.26 -19.97
C ARG A 210 4.55 9.30 -19.70
N VAL A 211 3.85 9.48 -18.57
CA VAL A 211 2.67 8.68 -18.22
C VAL A 211 1.59 8.85 -19.28
N ARG A 212 1.28 10.10 -19.64
CA ARG A 212 0.25 10.41 -20.64
C ARG A 212 0.58 9.80 -22.01
N GLU A 213 1.82 9.95 -22.48
CA GLU A 213 2.27 9.41 -23.77
C GLU A 213 2.23 7.88 -23.79
N ALA A 214 2.70 7.21 -22.74
CA ALA A 214 2.63 5.75 -22.67
C ALA A 214 1.18 5.25 -22.61
N CYS A 215 0.30 5.91 -21.86
CA CYS A 215 -1.13 5.56 -21.84
C CYS A 215 -1.77 5.78 -23.22
N GLN A 216 -1.41 6.86 -23.93
CA GLN A 216 -1.89 7.09 -25.30
C GLN A 216 -1.41 6.01 -26.27
N ARG A 217 -0.16 5.56 -26.15
CA ARG A 217 0.35 4.43 -26.91
C ARG A 217 -0.37 3.13 -26.55
N ALA A 218 -0.64 2.86 -25.28
CA ALA A 218 -1.45 1.71 -24.88
C ALA A 218 -2.86 1.77 -25.48
N LEU A 219 -3.52 2.93 -25.44
CA LEU A 219 -4.84 3.15 -26.02
C LEU A 219 -4.86 2.96 -27.54
N HIS A 220 -3.76 3.26 -28.23
CA HIS A 220 -3.63 3.13 -29.67
C HIS A 220 -3.23 1.70 -30.10
N SER A 221 -2.21 1.13 -29.46
CA SER A 221 -1.57 -0.13 -29.86
C SER A 221 -2.17 -1.36 -29.17
N GLY A 222 -2.88 -1.21 -28.05
CA GLY A 222 -3.51 -2.30 -27.31
C GLY A 222 -2.56 -3.46 -27.04
N THR A 223 -2.92 -4.65 -27.54
CA THR A 223 -2.11 -5.88 -27.39
C THR A 223 -0.73 -5.84 -28.06
N GLN A 224 -0.44 -4.84 -28.91
CA GLN A 224 0.83 -4.72 -29.64
C GLN A 224 1.86 -3.83 -28.92
N LEU A 225 1.56 -3.33 -27.72
CA LEU A 225 2.48 -2.49 -26.97
C LEU A 225 3.73 -3.31 -26.54
N PRO A 226 4.96 -2.74 -26.61
CA PRO A 226 6.17 -3.41 -26.14
C PRO A 226 6.13 -3.77 -24.64
N GLU A 227 6.71 -4.91 -24.27
CA GLU A 227 6.70 -5.43 -22.88
C GLU A 227 7.29 -4.44 -21.87
N ASP A 228 8.39 -3.75 -22.21
CA ASP A 228 9.01 -2.74 -21.34
C ASP A 228 8.06 -1.59 -21.01
N GLU A 229 7.24 -1.18 -21.99
CA GLU A 229 6.23 -0.14 -21.80
C GLU A 229 5.05 -0.63 -20.95
N ILE A 230 4.64 -1.89 -21.14
CA ILE A 230 3.61 -2.54 -20.31
C ILE A 230 4.08 -2.59 -18.85
N HIS A 231 5.32 -3.00 -18.60
CA HIS A 231 5.89 -3.02 -17.26
C HIS A 231 5.96 -1.61 -16.64
N GLN A 232 6.34 -0.61 -17.42
CA GLN A 232 6.38 0.78 -16.94
C GLN A 232 4.97 1.32 -16.62
N LEU A 233 3.96 0.98 -17.43
CA LEU A 233 2.56 1.32 -17.19
C LEU A 233 2.03 0.68 -15.92
N ASN A 234 2.28 -0.62 -15.71
CA ASN A 234 1.86 -1.33 -14.50
C ASN A 234 2.56 -0.76 -13.25
N THR A 235 3.82 -0.32 -13.37
CA THR A 235 4.51 0.39 -12.27
C THR A 235 3.80 1.71 -11.92
N TRP A 236 3.39 2.50 -12.91
CA TRP A 236 2.64 3.73 -12.65
C TRP A 236 1.24 3.45 -12.11
N LEU A 237 0.60 2.38 -12.56
CA LEU A 237 -0.69 1.95 -12.03
C LEU A 237 -0.59 1.61 -10.53
N ALA A 238 0.46 0.88 -10.12
CA ALA A 238 0.73 0.60 -8.70
C ALA A 238 0.98 1.88 -7.87
N GLN A 239 1.70 2.87 -8.43
CA GLN A 239 1.89 4.18 -7.79
C GLN A 239 0.61 5.02 -7.72
N ALA A 240 -0.28 4.87 -8.69
CA ALA A 240 -1.59 5.53 -8.71
C ALA A 240 -2.52 4.94 -7.65
N GLN A 241 -2.50 3.62 -7.43
CA GLN A 241 -3.34 2.94 -6.43
C GLN A 241 -3.01 3.35 -5.00
N THR A 242 -1.73 3.52 -4.69
CA THR A 242 -1.26 3.97 -3.37
C THR A 242 -1.30 5.49 -3.21
N PHE A 243 -1.70 6.22 -4.27
CA PHE A 243 -1.82 7.66 -4.18
C PHE A 243 -2.88 8.04 -3.18
N ASP A 244 -2.50 9.03 -2.38
CA ASP A 244 -3.39 9.65 -1.46
C ASP A 244 -3.33 11.15 -1.70
N SER A 245 -4.47 11.70 -2.11
CA SER A 245 -4.60 13.12 -2.40
C SER A 245 -4.17 13.94 -1.19
N PRO A 246 -3.23 14.88 -1.34
CA PRO A 246 -2.87 15.76 -0.25
C PRO A 246 -3.88 16.92 -0.09
N LEU A 247 -4.86 17.02 -1.00
CA LEU A 247 -5.96 18.00 -0.99
C LEU A 247 -7.27 17.42 -0.42
N ARG A 248 -7.25 16.16 0.05
CA ARG A 248 -8.43 15.44 0.57
C ARG A 248 -8.93 15.90 1.94
N THR A 249 -8.21 16.81 2.61
CA THR A 249 -8.52 17.23 3.99
C THR A 249 -9.84 17.97 4.10
N MET A 250 -10.23 18.68 3.03
CA MET A 250 -11.54 19.33 2.94
C MET A 250 -12.61 18.29 2.60
N THR A 251 -12.48 17.66 1.43
CA THR A 251 -13.41 16.64 0.94
C THR A 251 -12.67 15.66 0.04
N ARG A 252 -13.19 14.44 -0.08
CA ARG A 252 -12.63 13.41 -0.96
C ARG A 252 -13.31 13.47 -2.33
N PRO A 253 -12.58 13.73 -3.43
CA PRO A 253 -13.20 13.85 -4.74
C PRO A 253 -13.93 12.58 -5.18
N GLU A 254 -13.47 11.40 -4.77
CA GLU A 254 -14.12 10.12 -5.08
C GLU A 254 -15.50 9.92 -4.44
N GLU A 255 -15.94 10.76 -3.52
CA GLU A 255 -17.28 10.65 -2.92
C GLU A 255 -18.38 11.28 -3.81
N TYR A 256 -17.98 12.13 -4.76
CA TYR A 256 -18.87 12.97 -5.56
C TYR A 256 -18.95 12.50 -7.02
N GLU A 257 -20.00 12.91 -7.74
CA GLU A 257 -20.27 12.48 -9.13
C GLU A 257 -19.56 13.27 -10.21
N GLY A 258 -19.05 14.45 -9.87
CA GLY A 258 -18.41 15.33 -10.83
C GLY A 258 -17.77 16.54 -10.18
N GLN A 259 -17.10 17.35 -11.01
CA GLN A 259 -16.35 18.53 -10.58
C GLN A 259 -17.24 19.49 -9.78
N GLU A 260 -18.43 19.81 -10.27
CA GLU A 260 -19.32 20.80 -9.66
C GLU A 260 -19.75 20.39 -8.24
N ALA A 261 -20.20 19.16 -8.06
CA ALA A 261 -20.59 18.65 -6.74
C ALA A 261 -19.40 18.59 -5.77
N TYR A 262 -18.21 18.20 -6.27
CA TYR A 262 -16.99 18.19 -5.47
C TYR A 262 -16.56 19.61 -5.06
N GLU A 263 -16.53 20.56 -6.00
CA GLU A 263 -16.16 21.95 -5.72
C GLU A 263 -17.16 22.61 -4.76
N ALA A 264 -18.46 22.37 -4.93
CA ALA A 264 -19.49 22.88 -4.02
C ALA A 264 -19.28 22.35 -2.59
N ALA A 265 -18.95 21.07 -2.44
CA ALA A 265 -18.65 20.49 -1.13
C ALA A 265 -17.35 21.06 -0.52
N VAL A 266 -16.32 21.31 -1.33
CA VAL A 266 -15.11 22.01 -0.87
C VAL A 266 -15.46 23.44 -0.41
N GLU A 267 -16.30 24.15 -1.15
CA GLU A 267 -16.74 25.51 -0.81
C GLU A 267 -17.53 25.56 0.50
N GLU A 268 -18.51 24.66 0.67
CA GLU A 268 -19.28 24.52 1.90
C GLU A 268 -18.39 24.20 3.09
N THR A 269 -17.48 23.24 2.92
CA THR A 269 -16.52 22.86 3.96
C THR A 269 -15.59 24.03 4.31
N LEU A 270 -15.13 24.80 3.31
CA LEU A 270 -14.32 26.00 3.51
C LEU A 270 -15.07 27.08 4.28
N ALA A 271 -16.35 27.30 3.98
CA ALA A 271 -17.19 28.22 4.74
C ALA A 271 -17.29 27.82 6.23
N LEU A 272 -17.45 26.52 6.51
CA LEU A 272 -17.48 26.01 7.89
C LEU A 272 -16.15 26.24 8.62
N TYR A 273 -15.02 25.89 7.99
CA TYR A 273 -13.69 26.12 8.57
C TYR A 273 -13.39 27.61 8.78
N MET A 274 -13.82 28.46 7.85
CA MET A 274 -13.71 29.91 8.01
C MET A 274 -14.54 30.43 9.18
N GLY A 275 -15.73 29.89 9.42
CA GLY A 275 -16.57 30.25 10.57
C GLY A 275 -15.93 29.87 11.92
N ALA A 276 -15.15 28.79 11.94
CA ALA A 276 -14.40 28.34 13.13
C ALA A 276 -13.03 29.01 13.29
N ALA A 277 -12.53 29.70 12.26
CA ALA A 277 -11.21 30.32 12.28
C ALA A 277 -11.19 31.54 13.19
N VAL A 278 -10.56 31.42 14.37
CA VAL A 278 -10.17 32.57 15.18
C VAL A 278 -8.91 33.17 14.55
N PRO A 279 -8.86 34.46 14.19
CA PRO A 279 -7.66 35.07 13.63
C PRO A 279 -6.51 35.04 14.66
N GLN A 280 -5.71 33.96 14.69
CA GLN A 280 -4.56 33.87 15.61
C GLN A 280 -3.42 34.80 15.21
N ARG A 281 -3.34 35.13 13.91
CA ARG A 281 -2.44 36.13 13.32
C ARG A 281 -3.20 36.86 12.23
N VAL A 282 -3.70 38.06 12.55
CA VAL A 282 -4.13 38.94 11.47
C VAL A 282 -2.87 39.41 10.72
N HIS A 283 -2.61 38.82 9.56
CA HIS A 283 -1.58 39.29 8.66
C HIS A 283 -2.07 40.60 8.00
N TRP A 284 -1.94 41.71 8.72
CA TRP A 284 -2.32 43.06 8.27
C TRP A 284 -1.51 43.60 7.08
N ARG A 285 -0.59 42.81 6.51
CA ARG A 285 0.29 43.24 5.42
C ARG A 285 0.04 42.40 4.17
N PRO A 286 -0.72 42.94 3.19
CA PRO A 286 -0.51 42.58 1.80
C PRO A 286 1.00 42.71 1.50
N PRO A 287 1.65 41.75 0.81
CA PRO A 287 1.05 40.85 -0.17
C PRO A 287 1.13 39.34 0.16
N PHE A 288 0.89 38.89 1.39
CA PHE A 288 1.02 37.46 1.73
C PHE A 288 0.04 36.55 0.95
N ILE A 289 0.58 35.67 0.09
CA ILE A 289 -0.13 34.55 -0.56
C ILE A 289 0.86 33.37 -0.52
N PRO A 290 0.63 32.34 0.31
CA PRO A 290 1.53 31.20 0.42
C PRO A 290 1.62 30.42 -0.89
N SER A 291 2.77 29.84 -1.20
CA SER A 291 2.87 28.92 -2.34
C SER A 291 2.02 27.65 -2.10
N PRO A 292 1.57 26.94 -3.15
CA PRO A 292 0.82 25.70 -2.96
C PRO A 292 1.62 24.63 -2.21
N GLU A 293 2.95 24.63 -2.31
CA GLU A 293 3.81 23.72 -1.56
C GLU A 293 3.74 23.97 -0.05
N GLU A 294 3.59 25.23 0.37
CA GLU A 294 3.41 25.61 1.78
C GLU A 294 2.06 25.13 2.34
N LEU A 295 0.99 25.19 1.53
CA LEU A 295 -0.33 24.68 1.91
C LEU A 295 -0.33 23.14 2.01
N VAL A 296 0.35 22.48 1.08
CA VAL A 296 0.26 21.02 0.88
C VAL A 296 1.41 20.25 1.57
N SER A 297 2.27 20.94 2.32
CA SER A 297 3.40 20.33 3.04
C SER A 297 2.98 19.17 3.96
N VAL A 298 3.86 18.16 4.08
CA VAL A 298 3.63 16.89 4.80
C VAL A 298 3.19 17.13 6.26
N ASP A 299 3.66 18.22 6.85
CA ASP A 299 3.42 18.59 8.25
C ASP A 299 2.15 19.42 8.47
N ARG A 300 1.56 20.00 7.41
CA ARG A 300 0.35 20.85 7.53
C ARG A 300 -0.88 20.33 6.80
N ARG A 301 -0.75 19.58 5.69
CA ARG A 301 -1.85 18.92 4.93
C ARG A 301 -3.14 19.74 4.74
N GLU A 302 -3.11 21.05 4.87
CA GLU A 302 -4.27 21.90 4.76
C GLU A 302 -4.31 22.40 3.32
N GLY A 303 -5.12 21.75 2.48
CA GLY A 303 -5.39 22.21 1.11
C GLY A 303 -6.14 23.54 1.05
N TYR A 304 -6.09 24.36 2.11
CA TYR A 304 -6.78 25.62 2.24
C TYR A 304 -6.03 26.60 3.14
N ALA A 305 -6.38 27.88 3.08
CA ALA A 305 -5.92 28.90 4.00
C ALA A 305 -7.03 29.93 4.26
N VAL A 306 -6.98 30.57 5.42
CA VAL A 306 -7.91 31.64 5.82
C VAL A 306 -7.12 32.83 6.34
N VAL A 307 -7.43 34.02 5.85
CA VAL A 307 -6.78 35.27 6.27
C VAL A 307 -7.80 36.39 6.46
N ALA A 308 -7.55 37.26 7.43
CA ALA A 308 -8.34 38.47 7.62
C ALA A 308 -7.78 39.60 6.74
N ILE A 309 -8.66 40.24 5.95
CA ILE A 309 -8.32 41.24 4.95
C ILE A 309 -9.16 42.50 5.18
N ASP A 310 -8.60 43.68 4.91
CA ASP A 310 -9.36 44.93 4.86
C ASP A 310 -10.48 44.82 3.80
N PRO A 311 -11.75 45.14 4.12
CA PRO A 311 -12.88 45.05 3.18
C PRO A 311 -12.61 45.72 1.82
N ARG A 312 -11.83 46.80 1.79
CA ARG A 312 -11.50 47.57 0.58
C ARG A 312 -10.53 46.82 -0.34
N GLU A 313 -9.70 45.94 0.20
CA GLU A 313 -8.68 45.20 -0.53
C GLU A 313 -9.14 43.81 -0.98
N VAL A 314 -10.32 43.33 -0.51
CA VAL A 314 -10.85 41.99 -0.82
C VAL A 314 -10.86 41.71 -2.33
N ARG A 315 -11.33 42.65 -3.16
CA ARG A 315 -11.39 42.44 -4.62
C ARG A 315 -10.01 42.23 -5.23
N ARG A 316 -9.02 43.03 -4.81
CA ARG A 316 -7.62 42.90 -5.26
C ARG A 316 -6.99 41.62 -4.77
N PHE A 317 -7.25 41.24 -3.52
CA PHE A 317 -6.71 40.03 -2.92
C PHE A 317 -7.24 38.77 -3.60
N LYS A 318 -8.56 38.69 -3.88
CA LYS A 318 -9.16 37.61 -4.69
C LYS A 318 -8.47 37.46 -6.05
N GLN A 319 -8.28 38.57 -6.75
CA GLN A 319 -7.65 38.54 -8.06
C GLN A 319 -6.23 37.97 -7.98
N ARG A 320 -5.47 38.35 -6.95
CA ARG A 320 -4.11 37.83 -6.75
C ARG A 320 -4.07 36.33 -6.44
N ILE A 321 -5.06 35.79 -5.72
CA ILE A 321 -5.20 34.34 -5.51
C ILE A 321 -5.47 33.64 -6.85
N LEU A 322 -6.42 34.13 -7.63
CA LEU A 322 -6.79 33.57 -8.95
C LEU A 322 -5.63 33.61 -9.95
N GLU A 323 -4.83 34.67 -9.90
CA GLU A 323 -3.69 34.88 -10.81
C GLU A 323 -2.40 34.22 -10.31
N HIS A 324 -2.37 33.68 -9.09
CA HIS A 324 -1.17 33.06 -8.54
C HIS A 324 -0.73 31.87 -9.42
N GLY A 325 0.38 32.06 -10.15
CA GLY A 325 0.87 31.11 -11.15
C GLY A 325 1.01 29.67 -10.63
N PRO A 326 1.58 29.46 -9.43
CA PRO A 326 1.63 28.14 -8.82
C PRO A 326 0.26 27.48 -8.58
N TYR A 327 -0.77 28.21 -8.11
CA TYR A 327 -2.12 27.64 -7.91
C TYR A 327 -2.74 27.20 -9.24
N ARG A 328 -2.60 28.03 -10.29
CA ARG A 328 -3.08 27.69 -11.64
C ARG A 328 -2.42 26.42 -12.19
N LYS A 329 -1.14 26.21 -11.90
CA LYS A 329 -0.41 24.98 -12.28
C LYS A 329 -0.88 23.75 -11.49
N ALA A 330 -1.32 23.94 -10.24
CA ALA A 330 -1.63 22.86 -9.30
C ALA A 330 -3.10 22.41 -9.26
N THR A 331 -4.08 23.24 -9.66
CA THR A 331 -5.53 22.90 -9.48
C THR A 331 -6.46 23.41 -10.57
N GLN A 332 -5.93 24.07 -11.62
CA GLN A 332 -6.69 24.87 -12.60
C GLN A 332 -7.38 26.11 -12.01
N ARG A 333 -8.09 26.01 -10.87
CA ARG A 333 -8.72 27.15 -10.20
C ARG A 333 -8.86 26.95 -8.67
N PRO A 334 -8.41 27.91 -7.84
CA PRO A 334 -8.71 27.89 -6.41
C PRO A 334 -10.18 28.25 -6.13
N ILE A 335 -10.78 27.58 -5.16
CA ILE A 335 -12.12 27.90 -4.62
C ILE A 335 -11.93 28.97 -3.56
N ILE A 336 -12.72 30.05 -3.62
CA ILE A 336 -12.54 31.22 -2.75
C ILE A 336 -13.86 31.56 -2.08
N VAL A 337 -13.89 31.54 -0.76
CA VAL A 337 -15.02 31.95 0.07
C VAL A 337 -14.70 33.26 0.78
N VAL A 338 -15.70 34.13 0.87
CA VAL A 338 -15.58 35.41 1.57
C VAL A 338 -16.69 35.52 2.60
N GLY A 339 -16.26 35.67 3.84
CA GLY A 339 -17.16 35.81 4.97
C GLY A 339 -17.80 37.20 5.06
N PRO A 340 -18.73 37.39 6.02
CA PRO A 340 -19.28 38.70 6.32
C PRO A 340 -18.21 39.65 6.88
N GLU A 341 -18.48 40.96 6.82
CA GLU A 341 -17.67 41.97 7.51
C GLU A 341 -17.74 41.76 9.02
N GLN A 342 -16.59 41.74 9.66
CA GLN A 342 -16.42 41.59 11.10
C GLN A 342 -15.58 42.75 11.64
N VAL A 343 -15.66 42.95 12.95
CA VAL A 343 -14.90 43.99 13.66
C VAL A 343 -14.00 43.31 14.68
N HIS A 344 -12.70 43.51 14.54
CA HIS A 344 -11.74 43.18 15.58
C HIS A 344 -11.58 44.41 16.48
N VAL A 345 -11.64 44.20 17.78
CA VAL A 345 -11.48 45.24 18.78
C VAL A 345 -10.16 44.98 19.48
N ASP A 346 -9.16 45.81 19.18
CA ASP A 346 -7.95 45.86 20.00
C ASP A 346 -8.34 46.55 21.32
N PRO A 347 -8.25 45.87 22.47
CA PRO A 347 -8.59 46.48 23.75
C PRO A 347 -7.69 47.68 24.02
N ALA A 348 -8.21 48.66 24.75
CA ALA A 348 -7.39 49.78 25.19
C ALA A 348 -6.26 49.25 26.09
N VAL A 349 -5.01 49.62 25.78
CA VAL A 349 -3.83 49.21 26.56
C VAL A 349 -3.07 50.44 26.99
N TYR A 350 -2.71 50.48 28.26
CA TYR A 350 -1.76 51.45 28.78
C TYR A 350 -0.37 51.14 28.21
N ARG A 351 0.18 52.05 27.41
CA ARG A 351 1.55 51.95 26.93
C ARG A 351 2.39 53.03 27.59
N ARG A 352 3.57 52.66 28.05
CA ARG A 352 4.63 53.63 28.37
C ARG A 352 5.10 54.27 27.07
N GLY A 353 4.73 55.52 26.84
CA GLY A 353 5.20 56.34 25.74
C GLY A 353 5.93 57.56 26.29
N ARG A 354 6.98 57.99 25.61
CA ARG A 354 7.57 59.32 25.82
C ARG A 354 6.69 60.31 25.06
N VAL A 355 6.28 61.39 25.71
CA VAL A 355 5.56 62.49 25.07
C VAL A 355 6.58 63.21 24.20
N ASP A 356 6.57 62.98 22.89
CA ASP A 356 7.27 63.85 21.95
C ASP A 356 6.34 65.02 21.58
N ASP A 357 6.88 66.21 21.81
CA ASP A 357 6.46 67.54 21.39
C ASP A 357 5.32 68.25 22.14
N ARG A 358 5.70 68.95 23.22
CA ARG A 358 5.51 70.40 23.34
C ARG A 358 6.46 71.01 24.37
N GLU A 359 7.25 71.98 23.92
CA GLU A 359 8.00 72.93 24.75
C GLU A 359 7.02 73.64 25.71
N ASP A 360 7.09 73.35 27.01
CA ASP A 360 7.35 74.33 28.07
C ASP A 360 7.27 73.68 29.45
N GLN A 361 8.37 73.83 30.20
CA GLN A 361 8.51 73.87 31.66
C GLN A 361 7.74 72.85 32.53
N GLY A 362 8.50 71.97 33.18
CA GLY A 362 8.16 71.44 34.51
C GLY A 362 8.11 69.92 34.60
N ASP A 363 9.07 69.37 35.35
CA ASP A 363 9.13 68.04 35.95
C ASP A 363 9.00 66.80 35.04
N ASP A 364 10.14 66.13 34.84
CA ASP A 364 10.26 64.77 34.32
C ASP A 364 9.55 63.77 35.27
N GLU A 365 8.25 63.55 35.09
CA GLU A 365 7.58 62.37 35.65
C GLU A 365 7.96 61.12 34.84
N PRO A 366 8.64 60.12 35.44
CA PRO A 366 9.00 58.91 34.75
C PRO A 366 7.78 57.99 34.61
N GLY A 367 7.21 57.94 33.41
CA GLY A 367 6.31 56.87 33.01
C GLY A 367 4.82 57.18 33.09
N SER A 368 4.38 58.31 32.53
CA SER A 368 2.96 58.50 32.25
C SER A 368 2.47 57.41 31.30
N GLU A 369 1.59 56.55 31.81
CA GLU A 369 0.94 55.51 31.03
C GLU A 369 -0.09 56.17 30.12
N ILE A 370 0.19 56.23 28.81
CA ILE A 370 -0.75 56.76 27.83
C ILE A 370 -1.76 55.66 27.55
N LEU A 371 -3.04 55.92 27.84
CA LEU A 371 -4.13 55.06 27.41
C LEU A 371 -4.22 55.12 25.88
N VAL A 372 -3.73 54.08 25.21
CA VAL A 372 -3.98 53.91 23.79
C VAL A 372 -5.44 53.47 23.65
N ALA A 373 -6.28 54.35 23.10
CA ALA A 373 -7.70 54.10 22.94
C ALA A 373 -7.99 52.81 22.15
N GLU A 374 -9.13 52.20 22.46
CA GLU A 374 -9.68 51.05 21.74
C GLU A 374 -9.62 51.29 20.22
N ARG A 375 -9.01 50.36 19.48
CA ARG A 375 -8.98 50.43 18.01
C ARG A 375 -9.90 49.37 17.43
N ARG A 376 -10.84 49.83 16.60
CA ARG A 376 -11.76 48.97 15.86
C ARG A 376 -11.25 48.80 14.44
N HIS A 377 -10.88 47.58 14.11
CA HIS A 377 -10.42 47.22 12.78
C HIS A 377 -11.50 46.39 12.08
N ARG A 378 -12.07 46.92 11.01
CA ARG A 378 -12.97 46.16 10.13
C ARG A 378 -12.15 45.21 9.29
N TYR A 379 -12.59 43.96 9.23
CA TYR A 379 -11.96 42.95 8.42
C TYR A 379 -13.01 42.02 7.82
N VAL A 380 -12.62 41.32 6.77
CA VAL A 380 -13.37 40.24 6.16
C VAL A 380 -12.45 39.02 6.12
N LEU A 381 -12.96 37.86 6.50
CA LEU A 381 -12.24 36.61 6.29
C LEU A 381 -12.31 36.23 4.81
N VAL A 382 -11.15 36.03 4.21
CA VAL A 382 -11.01 35.45 2.88
C VAL A 382 -10.35 34.10 3.04
N GLY A 383 -11.10 33.04 2.76
CA GLY A 383 -10.58 31.69 2.69
C GLY A 383 -10.44 31.24 1.24
N TRP A 384 -9.44 30.42 0.96
CA TRP A 384 -9.36 29.72 -0.31
C TRP A 384 -8.86 28.30 -0.12
N ALA A 385 -9.36 27.41 -0.98
CA ALA A 385 -8.98 26.01 -1.02
C ALA A 385 -8.53 25.60 -2.42
N LEU A 386 -7.63 24.63 -2.46
CA LEU A 386 -7.13 23.97 -3.65
C LEU A 386 -7.96 22.70 -3.86
N ALA A 387 -8.69 22.65 -4.98
CA ALA A 387 -9.48 21.48 -5.36
C ALA A 387 -8.75 20.69 -6.44
N GLU A 388 -8.76 19.36 -6.33
CA GLU A 388 -8.23 18.52 -7.40
C GLU A 388 -9.12 18.59 -8.64
N ARG A 389 -8.51 18.36 -9.80
CA ARG A 389 -9.30 18.15 -11.00
C ARG A 389 -10.00 16.80 -10.87
N TYR A 390 -11.30 16.79 -11.11
CA TYR A 390 -12.10 15.58 -11.18
C TYR A 390 -11.74 14.79 -12.42
N THR A 391 -11.43 13.51 -12.25
CA THR A 391 -10.92 12.64 -13.32
C THR A 391 -11.78 11.39 -13.44
N PRO A 392 -11.74 10.68 -14.58
CA PRO A 392 -12.34 9.36 -14.71
C PRO A 392 -11.89 8.38 -13.62
N THR A 393 -10.67 8.53 -13.08
CA THR A 393 -10.17 7.74 -11.96
C THR A 393 -10.99 7.95 -10.69
N HIS A 394 -11.37 9.19 -10.33
CA HIS A 394 -12.21 9.44 -9.16
C HIS A 394 -13.54 8.71 -9.24
N ARG A 395 -14.16 8.71 -10.43
CA ARG A 395 -15.38 7.95 -10.70
C ARG A 395 -15.15 6.44 -10.51
N ALA A 396 -14.02 5.92 -10.96
CA ALA A 396 -13.68 4.52 -10.79
C ALA A 396 -13.42 4.15 -9.31
N TRP A 397 -12.75 5.02 -8.54
CA TRP A 397 -12.60 4.87 -7.08
C TRP A 397 -13.93 4.83 -6.36
N ARG A 398 -14.86 5.73 -6.72
CA ARG A 398 -16.22 5.77 -6.14
C ARG A 398 -16.95 4.44 -6.31
N GLN A 399 -16.82 3.84 -7.50
CA GLN A 399 -17.58 2.65 -7.86
C GLN A 399 -16.97 1.36 -7.32
N TRP A 400 -15.63 1.25 -7.33
CA TRP A 400 -14.95 -0.03 -7.11
C TRP A 400 -14.02 -0.05 -5.89
N SER A 401 -13.88 1.05 -5.15
CA SER A 401 -12.88 1.27 -4.10
C SER A 401 -11.43 1.35 -4.61
N ARG A 402 -10.55 2.00 -3.83
CA ARG A 402 -9.14 2.21 -4.20
C ARG A 402 -8.37 0.90 -4.41
N SER A 403 -8.64 -0.13 -3.60
CA SER A 403 -7.97 -1.44 -3.68
C SER A 403 -8.48 -2.30 -4.84
N ALA A 404 -9.78 -2.25 -5.18
CA ALA A 404 -10.28 -3.06 -6.30
C ALA A 404 -9.91 -2.48 -7.68
N LEU A 405 -9.37 -1.26 -7.75
CA LEU A 405 -8.77 -0.72 -8.96
C LEU A 405 -7.51 -1.45 -9.42
N GLU A 406 -6.96 -2.37 -8.63
CA GLU A 406 -5.90 -3.30 -9.07
C GLU A 406 -6.41 -4.37 -10.01
N PHE A 407 -7.68 -4.70 -9.85
CA PHE A 407 -8.33 -5.73 -10.64
C PHE A 407 -9.12 -5.08 -11.77
N TYR A 408 -9.87 -4.00 -11.52
CA TYR A 408 -10.87 -3.42 -12.43
C TYR A 408 -10.42 -2.26 -13.33
N LEU A 409 -9.49 -1.43 -12.83
CA LEU A 409 -8.56 -0.65 -13.66
C LEU A 409 -7.17 -1.24 -13.45
#